data_AF-A0A9E2XXF3-F1
#
_entry.id   AF-A0A9E2XXF3-F1
#
_cell.length_a   1.000
_cell.length_b   1.000
_cell.length_c   1.000
_cell.angle_alpha   90.00
_cell.angle_beta   90.00
_cell.angle_gamma   90.00
#
_symmetry.space_group_name_H-M   'P 1'
#
loop_
_entity.id
_entity.type
_entity.pdbx_description
1 polymer ?
#
loop_
_entity_poly.entity_id
_entity_poly.type
_entity_poly.pdbx_seq_one_letter_code
_entity_poly.pdbx_strand_id
1 'polypeptide(L)'
;TLVRQIDRMEEDGWIERQPQPGDRRARRLVLTDKARPILARILDLSNEIRAESFAGLSKDEGKRLIELLRRVHGNLSERVLPLAADFDDLDETTKRARSGHAELSPVGGHH
;
A
#
# COMPACT_ATOMS: atom_id res chain seq x y z
N THR A 1 -19.43 6.86 3.56
CA THR A 1 -18.58 6.36 4.67
C THR A 1 -17.13 6.80 4.52
N LEU A 2 -16.56 6.72 3.32
CA LEU A 2 -15.18 7.11 3.02
C LEU A 2 -14.84 8.58 3.35
N VAL A 3 -15.73 9.53 3.02
CA VAL A 3 -15.50 10.97 3.29
C VAL A 3 -15.23 11.22 4.78
N ARG A 4 -16.05 10.67 5.67
CA ARG A 4 -15.88 10.83 7.13
C ARG A 4 -14.60 10.16 7.66
N GLN A 5 -14.12 9.09 7.01
CA GLN A 5 -12.84 8.47 7.37
C GLN A 5 -11.67 9.37 6.96
N ILE A 6 -11.74 9.94 5.75
CA ILE A 6 -10.74 10.90 5.25
C ILE A 6 -10.71 12.14 6.15
N ASP A 7 -11.88 12.70 6.51
CA ASP A 7 -11.93 13.87 7.39
C ASP A 7 -11.24 13.60 8.72
N ARG A 8 -11.49 12.44 9.35
CA ARG A 8 -10.80 12.05 10.58
C ARG A 8 -9.29 11.88 10.40
N MET A 9 -8.86 11.26 9.31
CA MET A 9 -7.43 11.11 9.03
C MET A 9 -6.75 12.46 8.79
N GLU A 10 -7.46 13.44 8.25
CA GLU A 10 -6.97 14.82 8.08
C GLU A 10 -6.94 15.56 9.43
N GLU A 11 -7.98 15.44 10.26
CA GLU A 11 -8.03 15.97 11.64
C GLU A 11 -6.90 15.39 12.52
N ASP A 12 -6.64 14.09 12.39
CA ASP A 12 -5.54 13.41 13.08
C ASP A 12 -4.16 13.77 12.49
N GLY A 13 -4.12 14.53 11.39
CA GLY A 13 -2.92 15.01 10.73
C GLY A 13 -2.13 13.92 10.03
N TRP A 14 -2.77 12.80 9.66
CA TRP A 14 -2.15 11.70 8.92
C TRP A 14 -2.20 11.90 7.41
N ILE A 15 -3.16 12.67 6.93
CA ILE A 15 -3.28 13.05 5.52
C ILE A 15 -3.53 14.54 5.37
N GLU A 16 -3.26 15.06 4.17
CA GLU A 16 -3.58 16.43 3.78
C GLU A 16 -4.21 16.48 2.38
N ARG A 17 -5.16 17.39 2.18
CA ARG A 17 -5.82 17.64 0.88
C ARG A 17 -5.11 18.71 0.08
N GLN A 18 -4.26 18.30 -0.85
CA GLN A 18 -3.58 19.22 -1.76
C GLN A 18 -4.40 19.48 -3.03
N PRO A 19 -4.37 20.70 -3.60
CA PRO A 19 -4.96 20.96 -4.92
C PRO A 19 -4.24 20.13 -5.99
N GLN A 20 -5.01 19.53 -6.90
CA GLN A 20 -4.42 18.80 -8.03
C GLN A 20 -3.97 19.79 -9.12
N PRO A 21 -2.69 19.77 -9.54
CA PRO A 21 -2.25 20.55 -10.68
C PRO A 21 -3.02 20.13 -11.94
N GLY A 22 -3.60 21.09 -12.66
CA GLY A 22 -4.35 20.85 -13.89
C GLY A 22 -5.87 20.65 -13.73
N ASP A 23 -6.36 20.35 -12.53
CA ASP A 23 -7.80 20.32 -12.24
C ASP A 23 -8.11 20.89 -10.86
N ARG A 24 -8.59 22.13 -10.83
CA ARG A 24 -8.94 22.85 -9.59
C ARG A 24 -10.15 22.25 -8.86
N ARG A 25 -10.91 21.36 -9.51
CA ARG A 25 -12.05 20.66 -8.90
C ARG A 25 -11.60 19.37 -8.21
N ALA A 26 -10.39 18.89 -8.47
CA ALA A 26 -9.83 17.70 -7.85
C ALA A 26 -8.88 18.04 -6.70
N ARG A 27 -8.89 17.20 -5.66
CA ARG A 27 -7.97 17.24 -4.52
C ARG A 27 -7.22 15.92 -4.43
N ARG A 28 -5.91 15.98 -4.21
CA ARG A 28 -5.06 14.82 -3.91
C ARG A 28 -4.97 14.65 -2.41
N LEU A 29 -5.15 13.42 -1.94
CA LEU A 29 -4.84 13.04 -0.57
C LEU A 29 -3.37 12.63 -0.50
N VAL A 30 -2.60 13.28 0.34
CA VAL A 30 -1.18 12.98 0.55
C VAL A 30 -0.97 12.58 2.00
N LEU A 31 -0.20 11.51 2.24
CA LEU A 31 0.19 11.14 3.60
C LEU A 31 1.20 12.15 4.14
N THR A 32 1.01 12.57 5.38
CA THR A 32 2.00 13.40 6.08
C THR A 32 3.11 12.53 6.66
N ASP A 33 4.22 13.16 7.07
CA ASP A 33 5.30 12.45 7.76
C ASP A 33 4.85 11.81 9.08
N LYS A 34 3.80 12.35 9.72
CA LYS A 34 3.19 11.81 10.95
C LYS A 34 2.57 10.42 10.71
N ALA A 35 2.11 10.13 9.50
CA ALA A 35 1.51 8.84 9.16
C ALA A 35 2.55 7.72 8.94
N ARG A 36 3.81 8.06 8.64
CA ARG A 36 4.88 7.08 8.33
C ARG A 36 5.05 5.98 9.40
N PRO A 37 5.20 6.29 10.70
CA PRO A 37 5.37 5.24 11.71
C PRO A 37 4.15 4.33 11.84
N ILE A 38 2.95 4.87 11.65
CA ILE A 38 1.70 4.11 11.72
C ILE A 38 1.59 3.18 10.50
N LEU A 39 1.91 3.70 9.31
CA LEU A 39 1.92 2.91 8.08
C LEU A 39 2.92 1.76 8.19
N ALA A 40 4.12 2.00 8.72
CA ALA A 40 5.11 0.94 8.94
C ALA A 40 4.53 -0.19 9.81
N ARG A 41 3.90 0.16 10.94
CA ARG A 41 3.28 -0.83 11.84
C ARG A 41 2.14 -1.61 11.16
N ILE A 42 1.32 -0.94 10.34
CA ILE A 42 0.25 -1.60 9.58
C ILE A 42 0.85 -2.59 8.57
N LEU A 43 1.92 -2.21 7.87
CA LEU A 43 2.58 -3.08 6.90
C LEU A 43 3.22 -4.29 7.57
N ASP A 44 3.87 -4.11 8.72
CA ASP A 44 4.46 -5.21 9.49
C ASP A 44 3.38 -6.22 9.92
N LEU A 45 2.29 -5.74 10.53
CA LEU A 45 1.17 -6.61 10.91
C LEU A 45 0.53 -7.28 9.69
N SER A 46 0.41 -6.58 8.57
CA SER A 46 -0.12 -7.15 7.32
C SER A 46 0.78 -8.27 6.80
N ASN A 47 2.10 -8.13 6.92
CA ASN A 47 3.05 -9.16 6.52
C ASN A 47 2.97 -10.40 7.42
N GLU A 48 2.80 -10.21 8.73
CA GLU A 48 2.61 -11.31 9.70
C GLU A 48 1.35 -12.11 9.36
N ILE A 49 0.21 -11.42 9.24
CA ILE A 49 -1.08 -12.03 8.88
C ILE A 49 -0.98 -12.75 7.52
N ARG A 50 -0.30 -12.15 6.54
CA ARG A 50 -0.07 -12.78 5.24
C ARG A 50 0.77 -14.04 5.36
N ALA A 51 1.85 -14.01 6.14
CA ALA A 51 2.69 -15.19 6.34
C ALA A 51 1.90 -16.34 6.99
N GLU A 52 1.09 -16.03 8.00
CA GLU A 52 0.20 -17.00 8.65
C GLU A 52 -0.86 -17.56 7.69
N SER A 53 -1.50 -16.69 6.91
CA SER A 53 -2.57 -17.08 5.96
C SER A 53 -2.07 -18.01 4.85
N PHE A 54 -0.78 -17.91 4.51
CA PHE A 54 -0.13 -18.73 3.48
C PHE A 54 0.72 -19.87 4.06
N ALA A 55 0.72 -20.06 5.39
CA ALA A 55 1.49 -21.11 6.03
C ALA A 55 1.10 -22.49 5.47
N GLY A 56 2.10 -23.28 5.10
CA GLY A 56 1.89 -24.61 4.50
C GLY A 56 1.69 -24.63 2.98
N LEU A 57 1.60 -23.46 2.32
CA LEU A 57 1.59 -23.37 0.86
C LEU A 57 3.00 -23.18 0.30
N SER A 58 3.31 -23.86 -0.80
CA SER A 58 4.44 -23.49 -1.63
C SER A 58 4.22 -22.12 -2.27
N LYS A 59 5.32 -21.49 -2.71
CA LYS A 59 5.26 -20.17 -3.40
C LYS A 59 4.34 -20.21 -4.62
N ASP A 60 4.33 -21.30 -5.36
CA ASP A 60 3.51 -21.41 -6.56
C ASP A 60 2.04 -21.70 -6.24
N GLU A 61 1.74 -22.43 -5.17
CA GLU A 61 0.37 -22.59 -4.67
C GLU A 61 -0.19 -21.27 -4.17
N GLY A 62 0.61 -20.48 -3.44
CA GLY A 62 0.23 -19.15 -3.01
C GLY A 62 -0.09 -18.21 -4.18
N LYS A 63 0.76 -18.21 -5.23
CA LYS A 63 0.50 -17.44 -6.46
C LYS A 63 -0.80 -17.87 -7.15
N ARG A 64 -1.02 -19.18 -7.30
CA ARG A 64 -2.25 -19.73 -7.91
C ARG A 64 -3.49 -19.34 -7.10
N LEU A 65 -3.41 -19.39 -5.77
CA LEU A 65 -4.51 -18.98 -4.90
C LEU A 65 -4.87 -17.51 -5.13
N ILE A 66 -3.88 -16.61 -5.17
CA ILE A 66 -4.11 -15.18 -5.45
C ILE A 66 -4.75 -14.98 -6.82
N GLU A 67 -4.29 -15.68 -7.86
CA GLU A 67 -4.87 -15.61 -9.20
C GLU A 67 -6.34 -16.02 -9.22
N LEU A 68 -6.68 -17.13 -8.55
CA LEU A 68 -8.05 -17.62 -8.44
C LEU A 68 -8.94 -16.64 -7.67
N LEU A 69 -8.46 -16.09 -6.55
CA LEU A 69 -9.20 -15.10 -5.76
C LEU A 69 -9.45 -13.82 -6.55
N ARG A 70 -8.46 -13.34 -7.32
CA ARG A 70 -8.63 -12.18 -8.22
C ARG A 70 -9.70 -12.45 -9.28
N ARG A 71 -9.72 -13.64 -9.87
CA ARG A 71 -10.75 -14.01 -10.85
C ARG A 71 -12.15 -14.05 -10.23
N VAL A 72 -12.29 -14.63 -9.04
CA VAL A 72 -13.57 -14.63 -8.30
C VAL A 72 -13.99 -13.20 -7.97
N HIS A 73 -13.07 -12.37 -7.47
CA HIS A 73 -13.32 -10.97 -7.19
C HIS A 73 -13.78 -10.22 -8.45
N GLY A 74 -13.08 -10.36 -9.58
CA GLY A 74 -13.46 -9.75 -10.86
C GLY A 74 -14.88 -10.13 -11.28
N ASN A 75 -15.22 -11.42 -11.25
CA ASN A 75 -16.58 -11.88 -11.57
C ASN A 75 -17.66 -11.27 -10.65
N LEU A 76 -17.34 -10.96 -9.39
CA LEU A 76 -18.25 -10.36 -8.43
C LEU A 76 -18.31 -8.82 -8.54
N SER A 77 -17.19 -8.17 -8.82
CA SER A 77 -17.11 -6.73 -9.05
C SER A 77 -17.75 -6.33 -10.37
N GLU A 78 -17.66 -7.14 -11.42
CA GLU A 78 -18.41 -6.88 -12.67
C GLU A 78 -19.93 -6.92 -12.45
N ARG A 79 -20.39 -7.60 -11.40
CA ARG A 79 -21.81 -7.61 -10.99
C ARG A 79 -22.21 -6.42 -10.12
N VAL A 80 -21.26 -5.73 -9.49
CA VAL A 80 -21.48 -4.58 -8.61
C VAL A 80 -20.70 -3.40 -9.16
N LEU A 81 -21.38 -2.49 -9.87
CA LEU A 81 -20.81 -1.28 -10.50
C LEU A 81 -19.57 -0.72 -9.76
N PRO A 82 -18.49 -0.39 -10.48
CA PRO A 82 -17.16 -0.22 -9.90
C PRO A 82 -17.10 1.03 -9.01
N LEU A 83 -17.11 0.83 -7.70
CA LEU A 83 -16.64 1.80 -6.72
C LEU A 83 -15.40 1.21 -6.06
N ALA A 84 -14.23 1.72 -6.47
CA ALA A 84 -12.88 1.37 -6.00
C ALA A 84 -12.25 0.14 -6.69
N ALA A 85 -11.78 0.35 -7.91
CA ALA A 85 -10.64 -0.40 -8.41
C ALA A 85 -9.34 0.15 -7.78
N ASP A 86 -8.42 -0.77 -7.49
CA ASP A 86 -6.97 -0.57 -7.32
C ASP A 86 -6.43 -0.28 -5.91
N PHE A 87 -6.41 -1.34 -5.09
CA PHE A 87 -5.47 -1.49 -3.96
C PHE A 87 -4.31 -2.48 -4.28
N ASP A 88 -4.18 -2.93 -5.53
CA ASP A 88 -3.42 -4.14 -5.89
C ASP A 88 -1.90 -3.92 -6.14
N ASP A 89 -1.34 -2.72 -5.88
CA ASP A 89 0.05 -2.36 -6.25
C ASP A 89 1.03 -2.17 -5.05
N LEU A 90 0.61 -2.51 -3.83
CA LEU A 90 1.48 -2.42 -2.64
C LEU A 90 2.50 -3.58 -2.52
N ASP A 91 2.36 -4.64 -3.31
CA ASP A 91 3.24 -5.83 -3.23
C ASP A 91 4.58 -5.59 -3.96
N GLU A 92 4.61 -4.83 -5.06
CA GLU A 92 5.84 -4.56 -5.83
C GLU A 92 6.63 -3.33 -5.33
N THR A 93 5.96 -2.30 -4.80
CA THR A 93 6.64 -1.13 -4.20
C THR A 93 7.46 -1.52 -2.96
N THR A 94 6.96 -2.45 -2.16
CA THR A 94 7.67 -2.97 -0.97
C THR A 94 8.89 -3.83 -1.33
N LYS A 95 8.89 -4.42 -2.54
CA LYS A 95 10.02 -5.20 -3.05
C LYS A 95 11.17 -4.31 -3.55
N ARG A 96 10.86 -3.17 -4.17
CA ARG A 96 11.86 -2.15 -4.57
C ARG A 96 12.50 -1.44 -3.37
N ALA A 97 11.74 -1.15 -2.31
CA ALA A 97 12.28 -0.50 -1.12
C ALA A 97 13.34 -1.35 -0.39
N ARG A 98 13.24 -2.69 -0.47
CA ARG A 98 14.22 -3.61 0.14
C ARG A 98 15.47 -3.87 -0.72
N SER A 99 15.44 -3.59 -2.03
CA SER A 99 16.61 -3.81 -2.91
C SER A 99 17.54 -2.59 -3.03
N GLY A 100 17.24 -1.46 -2.38
CA GLY A 100 18.00 -0.21 -2.50
C GLY A 100 19.00 0.10 -1.37
N HIS A 101 19.12 -0.75 -0.34
CA HIS A 101 20.02 -0.54 0.80
C HIS A 101 21.24 -1.48 0.78
N ALA A 102 21.93 -1.55 -0.36
CA ALA A 102 23.24 -2.17 -0.46
C ALA A 102 24.15 -1.33 -1.36
N GLU A 103 24.55 -0.14 -0.89
CA GLU A 103 25.79 0.53 -1.28
C GLU A 103 25.99 1.77 -0.39
N LEU A 104 26.58 1.56 0.78
CA LEU A 104 27.33 2.60 1.48
C LEU A 104 28.73 2.04 1.71
N SER A 105 29.58 2.24 0.70
CA SER A 105 31.04 2.19 0.88
C SER A 105 31.43 3.28 1.88
N PRO A 106 32.24 3.01 2.92
CA PRO A 106 32.67 4.05 3.82
C PRO A 106 33.76 4.88 3.12
N VAL A 107 33.40 6.10 2.73
CA VAL A 107 34.39 7.14 2.46
C VAL A 107 34.87 7.68 3.81
N GLY A 108 36.08 7.28 4.18
CA GLY A 108 36.98 7.97 5.10
C GLY A 108 38.40 7.72 4.58
N GLY A 109 39.28 8.69 4.37
CA GLY A 109 39.42 10.00 4.99
C GLY A 109 40.89 10.10 5.42
N HIS A 110 41.60 11.09 4.87
CA HIS A 110 42.94 11.56 5.23
C HIS A 110 44.15 10.63 5.04
N HIS A 111 45.02 10.99 4.08
CA HIS A 111 46.28 11.70 4.36
C HIS A 111 46.77 12.43 3.11
#